data_AF-X0TDP7-F1
#
_entry.id   AF-X0TDP7-F1
#
_cell.length_a   1.000
_cell.length_b   1.000
_cell.length_c   1.000
_cell.angle_alpha   90.00
_cell.angle_beta   90.00
_cell.angle_gamma   90.00
#
_symmetry.space_group_name_H-M   'P 1'
#
loop_
_entity.id
_entity.type
_entity.pdbx_description
1 polymer ?
#
loop_
_entity_poly.entity_id
_entity_poly.type
_entity_poly.pdbx_seq_one_letter_code
_entity_poly.pdbx_strand_id
1 'polypeptide(L)'
;CFSVPSQYEVQVKGKKIVGSAQVRKKEIVLQHGSLLIELEKDKLFSVFNFPSAKIREKLKTGFKATSLEEILKKKINFSELSEIFPRGFEEEFGVKLTEGKLIEQEEKISKDLLENRYSTYEWNYERKNNQ
;
A
#
# COMPACT_ATOMS: atom_id res chain seq x y z
N CYS A 1 0.97 -9.30 0.46
CA CYS A 1 0.40 -8.50 -0.65
C CYS A 1 1.21 -8.69 -1.93
N PHE A 2 2.50 -8.31 -2.01
CA PHE A 2 3.24 -8.32 -3.30
C PHE A 2 3.77 -9.67 -3.82
N SER A 3 3.61 -10.76 -3.06
CA SER A 3 4.25 -12.06 -3.34
C SER A 3 3.42 -13.02 -4.20
N VAL A 4 2.10 -12.80 -4.35
CA VAL A 4 1.20 -13.67 -5.12
C VAL A 4 0.35 -12.78 -6.03
N PRO A 5 0.27 -13.06 -7.35
CA PRO A 5 -0.61 -12.32 -8.25
C PRO A 5 -2.07 -12.69 -7.98
N SER A 6 -2.86 -11.71 -7.53
CA SER A 6 -4.33 -11.81 -7.55
C SER A 6 -4.91 -11.29 -8.88
N GLN A 7 -6.12 -11.73 -9.20
CA GLN A 7 -6.76 -11.58 -10.52
C GLN A 7 -7.01 -10.12 -10.95
N TYR A 8 -6.84 -9.15 -10.05
CA TYR A 8 -7.15 -7.73 -10.25
C TYR A 8 -5.97 -6.80 -9.92
N GLU A 9 -4.74 -7.29 -10.04
CA GLU A 9 -3.55 -6.50 -9.71
C GLU A 9 -2.99 -5.72 -10.89
N VAL A 10 -2.59 -4.48 -10.62
CA VAL A 10 -1.85 -3.65 -11.57
C VAL A 10 -0.44 -4.23 -11.73
N GLN A 11 -0.16 -4.68 -12.95
CA GLN A 11 1.10 -5.30 -13.33
C GLN A 11 1.66 -4.65 -14.59
N VAL A 12 2.98 -4.58 -14.68
CA VAL A 12 3.69 -4.15 -15.88
C VAL A 12 4.63 -5.28 -16.29
N LYS A 13 4.43 -5.81 -17.51
CA LYS A 13 5.23 -6.94 -18.05
C LYS A 13 5.27 -8.16 -17.11
N GLY A 14 4.16 -8.48 -16.46
CA GLY A 14 4.05 -9.61 -15.52
C GLY A 14 4.77 -9.41 -14.18
N LYS A 15 5.15 -8.17 -13.84
CA LYS A 15 5.67 -7.79 -12.52
C LYS A 15 4.68 -6.86 -11.83
N LYS A 16 4.42 -7.11 -10.55
CA LYS A 16 3.49 -6.30 -9.76
C LYS A 16 4.08 -4.95 -9.37
N ILE A 17 3.28 -3.89 -9.44
CA ILE A 17 3.66 -2.53 -9.04
C ILE A 17 2.76 -1.96 -7.93
N VAL A 18 1.49 -2.33 -7.89
CA VAL A 18 0.54 -1.91 -6.85
C VAL A 18 0.13 -3.10 -5.99
N GLY A 19 0.09 -2.90 -4.68
CA GLY A 19 -0.62 -3.77 -3.74
C GLY A 19 -1.83 -3.03 -3.19
N SER A 20 -3.04 -3.51 -3.47
CA SER A 20 -4.28 -2.87 -3.01
C SER A 20 -5.07 -3.77 -2.06
N ALA A 21 -5.95 -3.14 -1.28
CA ALA A 21 -6.92 -3.78 -0.43
C ALA A 21 -8.22 -2.97 -0.46
N GLN A 22 -9.34 -3.69 -0.30
CA GLN A 22 -10.67 -3.11 -0.36
C GLN A 22 -11.52 -3.63 0.80
N VAL A 23 -12.28 -2.74 1.43
CA VAL A 23 -13.34 -3.08 2.38
C VAL A 23 -14.65 -2.48 1.87
N ARG A 24 -15.73 -3.26 1.92
CA ARG A 24 -17.09 -2.79 1.60
C ARG A 24 -17.98 -2.99 2.82
N LYS A 25 -18.65 -1.94 3.26
CA LYS A 25 -19.58 -1.98 4.39
C LYS A 25 -20.80 -1.13 4.07
N LYS A 26 -21.97 -1.78 3.94
CA LYS A 26 -23.21 -1.14 3.47
C LYS A 26 -22.96 -0.42 2.13
N GLU A 27 -23.22 0.89 2.08
CA GLU A 27 -23.04 1.75 0.89
C GLU A 27 -21.64 2.36 0.80
N ILE A 28 -20.72 2.02 1.71
CA ILE A 28 -19.37 2.58 1.80
C ILE A 28 -18.35 1.60 1.20
N VAL A 29 -17.48 2.13 0.34
CA VAL A 29 -16.30 1.43 -0.17
C VAL A 29 -15.05 2.17 0.32
N LEU A 30 -14.13 1.43 0.95
CA LEU A 30 -12.78 1.88 1.25
C LEU A 30 -11.82 1.13 0.35
N GLN A 31 -11.17 1.84 -0.57
CA GLN A 31 -10.09 1.33 -1.42
C GLN A 31 -8.78 2.00 -1.01
N HIS A 32 -7.78 1.21 -0.65
CA HIS A 32 -6.46 1.72 -0.32
C HIS A 32 -5.36 0.79 -0.82
N GLY A 33 -4.12 1.26 -0.83
CA GLY A 33 -3.01 0.44 -1.29
C GLY A 33 -1.67 1.15 -1.22
N SER A 34 -0.68 0.48 -1.79
CA SER A 34 0.69 0.98 -1.90
C SER A 34 1.15 0.83 -3.34
N LEU A 35 1.77 1.88 -3.85
CA LEU A 35 2.43 1.92 -5.14
C LEU A 35 3.94 1.91 -4.91
N LEU A 36 4.65 0.99 -5.57
CA LEU A 36 6.11 0.94 -5.49
C LEU A 36 6.73 2.06 -6.35
N ILE A 37 7.20 3.12 -5.70
CA ILE A 37 7.99 4.18 -6.34
C ILE A 37 9.38 3.63 -6.69
N GLU A 38 10.09 3.18 -5.66
CA GLU A 38 11.39 2.50 -5.70
C GLU A 38 11.26 1.12 -5.05
N LEU A 39 12.03 0.13 -5.52
CA LEU A 39 12.04 -1.21 -4.95
C LEU A 39 13.44 -1.63 -4.47
N GLU A 40 13.70 -1.42 -3.18
CA GLU A 40 14.89 -1.92 -2.49
C GLU A 40 14.70 -3.38 -2.04
N LYS A 41 14.87 -4.35 -2.96
CA LYS A 41 14.60 -5.78 -2.65
C LYS A 41 15.37 -6.30 -1.43
N ASP A 42 16.63 -5.90 -1.27
CA ASP A 42 17.46 -6.33 -0.14
C ASP A 42 16.89 -5.91 1.21
N LYS A 43 16.51 -4.65 1.31
CA LYS A 43 15.90 -4.04 2.50
C LYS A 43 14.52 -4.61 2.78
N LEU A 44 13.70 -4.81 1.75
CA LEU A 44 12.41 -5.48 1.90
C LEU A 44 12.57 -6.88 2.51
N PHE A 45 13.55 -7.65 2.03
CA PHE A 45 13.80 -8.99 2.55
C PHE A 45 14.60 -9.00 3.86
N SER A 46 15.17 -7.88 4.33
CA SER A 46 15.90 -7.85 5.60
C SER A 46 14.98 -7.74 6.82
N VAL A 47 13.74 -7.28 6.63
CA VAL A 47 12.77 -7.09 7.72
C VAL A 47 11.84 -8.28 7.96
N PHE A 48 11.89 -9.30 7.10
CA PHE A 48 11.14 -10.54 7.29
C PHE A 48 11.98 -11.57 8.05
N ASN A 49 11.33 -12.30 8.94
CA ASN A 49 11.94 -13.45 9.61
C ASN A 49 11.89 -14.68 8.69
N PHE A 50 13.05 -15.25 8.37
CA PHE A 50 13.18 -16.45 7.53
C PHE A 50 13.85 -17.59 8.30
N PRO A 51 13.43 -18.86 8.09
CA PRO A 51 14.04 -19.99 8.78
C PRO A 51 15.52 -20.22 8.41
N SER A 52 15.98 -19.72 7.26
CA SER A 52 17.40 -19.74 6.87
C SER A 52 17.70 -18.73 5.77
N ALA A 53 18.99 -18.36 5.63
CA ALA A 53 19.46 -17.52 4.53
C ALA A 53 19.17 -18.14 3.15
N LYS A 54 19.28 -19.46 3.02
CA LYS A 54 18.99 -20.18 1.76
C LYS A 54 17.53 -20.01 1.32
N ILE A 55 16.58 -20.04 2.28
CA ILE A 55 15.16 -19.82 1.98
C ILE A 55 14.92 -18.36 1.59
N ARG A 56 15.54 -17.40 2.31
CA ARG A 56 15.47 -15.98 1.98
C ARG A 56 15.91 -15.71 0.54
N GLU A 57 17.07 -16.20 0.14
CA GLU A 57 17.60 -15.97 -1.22
C GLU A 57 16.75 -16.62 -2.31
N LYS A 58 16.23 -17.84 -2.05
CA LYS A 58 15.33 -18.51 -2.99
C LYS A 58 14.05 -17.69 -3.22
N LEU A 59 13.42 -17.19 -2.15
CA LEU A 59 12.21 -16.39 -2.24
C LEU A 59 12.48 -15.01 -2.85
N LYS A 60 13.61 -14.39 -2.51
CA LYS A 60 14.05 -13.10 -3.08
C LYS A 60 14.27 -13.19 -4.59
N THR A 61 14.92 -14.25 -5.06
CA THR A 61 15.15 -14.50 -6.49
C THR A 61 13.83 -14.71 -7.24
N GLY A 62 12.87 -15.39 -6.61
CA GLY A 62 11.54 -15.61 -7.17
C GLY A 62 10.61 -14.39 -7.09
N PHE A 63 11.00 -13.30 -6.43
CA PHE A 63 10.14 -12.15 -6.18
C PHE A 63 9.94 -11.30 -7.44
N LYS A 64 8.70 -11.33 -7.96
CA LYS A 64 8.28 -10.63 -9.19
C LYS A 64 7.51 -9.35 -8.89
N ALA A 65 8.23 -8.30 -8.52
CA ALA A 65 7.71 -6.94 -8.45
C ALA A 65 8.60 -5.98 -9.26
N THR A 66 8.05 -4.82 -9.56
CA THR A 66 8.73 -3.69 -10.21
C THR A 66 8.27 -2.38 -9.55
N SER A 67 8.93 -1.29 -9.89
CA SER A 67 8.64 0.04 -9.35
C SER A 67 8.46 1.05 -10.48
N LEU A 68 7.88 2.21 -10.17
CA LEU A 68 7.74 3.31 -11.13
C LEU A 68 9.10 3.71 -11.72
N GLU A 69 10.13 3.84 -10.89
CA GLU A 69 11.46 4.21 -11.37
C GLU A 69 12.06 3.17 -12.33
N GLU A 70 11.86 1.87 -12.06
CA GLU A 70 12.30 0.80 -12.96
C GLU A 70 11.58 0.84 -14.31
N ILE A 71 10.30 1.20 -14.31
CA ILE A 71 9.46 1.26 -15.51
C ILE A 71 9.79 2.52 -16.33
N LEU A 72 9.80 3.68 -15.69
CA LEU A 72 9.99 4.98 -16.32
C LEU A 72 11.46 5.28 -16.65
N LYS A 73 12.41 4.52 -16.08
CA LYS A 73 13.85 4.78 -16.19
C LYS A 73 14.24 6.19 -15.71
N LYS A 74 13.47 6.73 -14.78
CA LYS A 74 13.62 8.06 -14.19
C LYS A 74 13.28 7.98 -12.72
N LYS A 75 13.98 8.75 -11.89
CA LYS A 75 13.58 8.97 -10.50
C LYS A 75 12.29 9.79 -10.44
N ILE A 76 11.42 9.41 -9.51
CA ILE A 76 10.18 10.13 -9.24
C ILE A 76 9.97 10.19 -7.73
N ASN A 77 9.72 11.37 -7.20
CA ASN A 77 9.49 11.54 -5.77
C ASN A 77 7.97 11.53 -5.47
N PHE A 78 7.66 11.44 -4.18
CA PHE A 78 6.28 11.43 -3.70
C PHE A 78 5.52 12.73 -4.04
N SER A 79 6.19 13.89 -4.03
CA SER A 79 5.56 15.18 -4.31
C SER A 79 5.03 15.22 -5.75
N GLU A 80 5.85 14.82 -6.73
CA GLU A 80 5.43 14.74 -8.14
C GLU A 80 4.20 13.83 -8.30
N LEU A 81 4.19 12.68 -7.62
CA LEU A 81 3.04 11.77 -7.67
C LEU A 81 1.81 12.37 -6.99
N SER A 82 1.96 13.05 -5.86
CA SER A 82 0.86 13.67 -5.14
C SER A 82 0.12 14.73 -5.96
N GLU A 83 0.78 15.33 -6.96
CA GLU A 83 0.18 16.28 -7.89
C GLU A 83 -0.42 15.61 -9.14
N ILE A 84 0.07 14.44 -9.53
CA ILE A 84 -0.39 13.71 -10.72
C ILE A 84 -1.61 12.85 -10.40
N PHE A 85 -1.60 12.16 -9.26
CA PHE A 85 -2.66 11.22 -8.89
C PHE A 85 -4.05 11.85 -8.88
N PRO A 86 -4.28 13.00 -8.21
CA PRO A 86 -5.61 13.63 -8.20
C PRO A 86 -6.16 13.86 -9.62
N ARG A 87 -5.33 14.34 -10.55
CA ARG A 87 -5.73 14.56 -11.95
C ARG A 87 -6.17 13.28 -12.64
N GLY A 88 -5.41 12.19 -12.46
CA GLY A 88 -5.80 10.89 -13.01
C GLY A 88 -7.13 10.37 -12.46
N PHE A 89 -7.43 10.62 -11.18
CA PHE A 89 -8.72 10.30 -10.59
C PHE A 89 -9.85 11.19 -11.14
N GLU A 90 -9.62 12.50 -11.29
CA GLU A 90 -10.59 13.42 -11.87
C GLU A 90 -10.97 13.02 -13.32
N GLU A 91 -9.97 12.70 -14.14
CA GLU A 91 -10.16 12.26 -15.52
C GLU A 91 -10.93 10.94 -15.62
N GLU A 92 -10.54 9.93 -14.84
CA GLU A 92 -11.16 8.58 -14.88
C GLU A 92 -12.60 8.59 -14.36
N PHE A 93 -12.87 9.31 -13.27
CA PHE A 93 -14.17 9.31 -12.62
C PHE A 93 -15.08 10.46 -13.08
N GLY A 94 -14.57 11.40 -13.89
CA GLY A 94 -15.32 12.57 -14.34
C GLY A 94 -15.74 13.49 -13.19
N VAL A 95 -14.92 13.56 -12.14
CA VAL A 95 -15.17 14.37 -10.93
C VAL A 95 -14.16 15.50 -10.81
N LYS A 96 -14.45 16.46 -9.94
CA LYS A 96 -13.47 17.47 -9.49
C LYS A 96 -13.13 17.22 -8.04
N LEU A 97 -11.86 17.01 -7.75
CA LEU A 97 -11.35 16.86 -6.40
C LEU A 97 -11.03 18.24 -5.83
N THR A 98 -11.41 18.45 -4.58
CA THR A 98 -11.11 19.67 -3.83
C THR A 98 -10.36 19.30 -2.57
N GLU A 99 -9.35 20.09 -2.22
CA GLU A 99 -8.61 19.89 -0.97
C GLU A 99 -9.56 20.02 0.23
N GLY A 100 -9.64 18.97 1.02
CA GLY A 100 -10.41 18.90 2.25
C GLY A 100 -9.51 18.71 3.46
N LYS A 101 -10.02 19.04 4.64
CA LYS A 101 -9.41 18.71 5.92
C LYS A 101 -10.31 17.73 6.64
N LEU A 102 -9.71 16.93 7.53
CA LEU A 102 -10.49 16.10 8.45
C LEU A 102 -11.40 17.01 9.27
N ILE A 103 -12.65 16.59 9.45
CA ILE A 103 -13.55 17.25 10.39
C ILE A 103 -13.20 16.85 11.83
N GLU A 104 -13.60 17.66 12.81
CA GLU A 104 -13.30 17.40 14.23
C GLU A 104 -13.70 15.99 14.69
N GLN A 105 -14.83 15.48 14.19
CA GLN A 105 -15.30 14.13 14.47
C GLN A 105 -14.35 13.06 13.93
N GLU A 106 -13.84 13.22 12.70
CA GLU A 106 -12.88 12.30 12.08
C GLU A 106 -11.54 12.33 12.82
N GLU A 107 -11.06 13.52 13.20
CA GLU A 107 -9.85 13.65 14.00
C GLU A 107 -9.98 12.98 15.37
N LYS A 108 -11.13 13.16 16.03
CA LYS A 108 -11.42 12.53 17.32
C LYS A 108 -11.44 11.01 17.20
N ILE A 109 -12.12 10.46 16.18
CA ILE A 109 -12.14 9.02 15.91
C ILE A 109 -10.74 8.51 15.60
N SER A 110 -9.96 9.24 14.79
CA SER A 110 -8.58 8.84 14.46
C SER A 110 -7.68 8.79 15.70
N LYS A 111 -7.81 9.76 16.62
CA LYS A 111 -7.04 9.79 17.89
C LYS A 111 -7.44 8.65 18.82
N ASP A 112 -8.74 8.43 19.00
CA ASP A 112 -9.25 7.32 19.80
C ASP A 112 -8.78 5.96 19.27
N LEU A 113 -8.87 5.75 17.95
CA LEU A 113 -8.37 4.53 17.31
C LEU A 113 -6.86 4.38 17.45
N LEU A 114 -6.09 5.47 17.40
CA LEU A 114 -4.65 5.41 17.61
C LEU A 114 -4.35 4.95 19.05
N GLU A 115 -4.93 5.60 20.05
CA GLU A 115 -4.69 5.36 21.47
C GLU A 115 -5.17 3.97 21.91
N ASN A 116 -6.39 3.60 21.53
CA ASN A 116 -7.06 2.41 22.07
C ASN A 116 -6.93 1.16 21.19
N ARG A 117 -6.38 1.30 19.97
CA ARG A 117 -6.25 0.17 19.02
C ARG A 117 -4.90 0.14 18.31
N TYR A 118 -4.62 1.09 17.41
CA TYR A 118 -3.51 0.96 16.48
C TYR A 118 -2.12 1.12 17.12
N SER A 119 -2.02 1.69 18.32
CA SER A 119 -0.76 1.76 19.08
C SER A 119 -0.56 0.61 20.08
N THR A 120 -1.57 -0.24 20.31
CA THR A 120 -1.53 -1.26 21.36
C THR A 120 -0.82 -2.53 20.88
N TYR A 121 -0.25 -3.26 21.84
CA TYR A 121 0.44 -4.53 21.58
C TYR A 121 -0.57 -5.64 21.23
N GLU A 122 -1.71 -5.64 21.89
CA GLU A 122 -2.81 -6.57 21.70
C GLU A 122 -3.33 -6.54 20.25
N TRP A 123 -3.38 -5.34 19.66
CA TRP A 123 -3.75 -5.18 18.26
C TRP A 123 -2.63 -5.61 17.30
N ASN A 124 -1.43 -5.06 17.45
CA ASN A 124 -0.34 -5.23 16.47
C ASN A 124 0.33 -6.61 16.53
N TYR A 125 0.52 -7.15 17.74
CA TYR A 125 1.24 -8.40 17.95
C TYR A 125 0.29 -9.58 18.20
N GLU A 126 -0.65 -9.44 19.14
CA GLU A 126 -1.55 -10.54 19.51
C GLU A 126 -2.73 -10.71 18.55
N ARG A 127 -3.04 -9.68 17.73
CA ARG A 127 -4.15 -9.65 16.77
C ARG A 127 -5.52 -9.94 17.40
N LYS A 128 -5.72 -9.52 18.66
CA LYS A 128 -7.02 -9.59 19.35
C LYS A 128 -7.95 -8.48 18.85
N ASN A 129 -9.27 -8.67 19.01
CA ASN A 129 -10.32 -7.70 18.65
C ASN A 129 -10.42 -7.36 17.13
N ASN A 130 -10.16 -8.34 16.26
CA ASN A 130 -10.26 -8.22 14.79
C ASN A 130 -11.70 -8.32 14.23
N GLN A 131 -12.74 -8.16 15.06
CA GLN A 131 -14.14 -8.12 14.59
C GLN A 131 -14.58 -6.72 14.20
#